data_AF-A0AAV6KP81-F1
#
_entry.id   AF-A0AAV6KP81-F1
#
_cell.length_a   1.000
_cell.length_b   1.000
_cell.length_c   1.000
_cell.angle_alpha   90.00
_cell.angle_beta   90.00
_cell.angle_gamma   90.00
#
_symmetry.space_group_name_H-M   'P 1'
#
loop_
_entity.id
_entity.type
_entity.pdbx_description
1 polymer ?
#
loop_
_entity_poly.entity_id
_entity_poly.type
_entity_poly.pdbx_seq_one_letter_code
_entity_poly.pdbx_strand_id
1 'polypeptide(L)' 'MGRVEVIEDEEDCTTPRHQGCRIPAVAECPQPPRKKSERRSERDPPKSGYFCPPDLDALFSSLDRRPGACP' A
#
# COMPACT_ATOMS: atom_id res chain seq x y z
N MET A 1 -18.67 52.29 29.61
CA MET A 1 -18.82 50.87 29.22
C MET A 1 -17.42 50.33 28.98
N GLY A 2 -16.93 49.50 29.91
CA GLY A 2 -15.62 48.89 29.80
C GLY A 2 -15.60 47.90 28.64
N ARG A 3 -14.51 47.88 27.88
CA ARG A 3 -14.26 46.92 26.81
C ARG A 3 -14.15 45.53 27.45
N VAL A 4 -15.07 44.63 27.10
CA VAL A 4 -14.94 43.21 27.44
C VAL A 4 -13.99 42.62 26.41
N GLU A 5 -12.76 42.34 26.83
CA GLU A 5 -11.82 41.58 26.01
C GLU A 5 -12.17 40.10 26.19
N VAL A 6 -12.69 39.51 25.12
CA VAL A 6 -12.95 38.07 25.05
C VAL A 6 -11.57 37.41 24.93
N ILE A 7 -11.13 36.75 26.00
CA ILE A 7 -9.98 35.86 25.94
C ILE A 7 -10.48 34.61 25.23
N GLU A 8 -10.13 34.48 23.95
CA GLU A 8 -10.35 33.25 23.20
C GLU A 8 -9.35 32.22 23.74
N ASP A 9 -9.78 31.40 24.70
CA ASP A 9 -9.08 30.17 25.04
C ASP A 9 -9.22 29.21 23.85
N GLU A 10 -8.37 29.39 22.83
CA GLU A 10 -8.12 28.40 21.79
C GLU A 10 -7.45 27.18 22.44
N GLU A 11 -8.23 26.36 23.15
CA GLU A 11 -7.86 24.99 23.47
C GLU A 11 -7.95 24.15 22.18
N ASP A 12 -7.06 24.44 21.23
CA ASP A 12 -6.83 23.59 20.07
C ASP A 12 -6.45 22.20 20.59
N CYS A 13 -7.12 21.16 20.09
CA CYS A 13 -6.89 19.77 20.48
C CYS A 13 -5.52 19.32 19.95
N THR A 14 -4.46 19.76 20.63
CA THR A 14 -3.07 19.51 20.24
C THR A 14 -2.49 18.33 21.02
N THR A 15 -1.60 17.59 20.36
CA THR A 15 -0.79 16.57 21.02
C THR A 15 0.02 17.19 22.16
N PRO A 16 -0.08 16.70 23.42
CA PRO A 16 0.67 17.23 24.54
C PRO A 16 2.19 17.18 24.29
N ARG A 17 2.84 18.35 24.39
CA ARG A 17 4.28 18.48 24.06
C ARG A 17 5.22 18.25 25.25
N HIS A 18 4.69 18.11 26.46
CA HIS A 18 5.46 17.90 27.69
C HIS A 18 6.15 16.53 27.69
N GLN A 19 7.35 16.44 28.29
CA GLN A 19 8.21 15.25 28.20
C GLN A 19 7.54 13.98 28.75
N GLY A 20 6.73 14.08 29.81
CA GLY A 20 6.01 12.94 30.39
C GLY A 20 4.96 12.30 29.46
N CYS A 21 4.54 13.01 28.41
CA CYS A 21 3.58 12.50 27.41
C CYS A 21 4.25 12.08 26.10
N ARG A 22 5.56 12.31 25.93
CA ARG A 22 6.29 11.95 24.70
C ARG A 22 6.64 10.47 24.73
N ILE A 23 6.37 9.78 23.62
CA ILE A 23 6.86 8.43 23.41
C ILE A 23 8.40 8.48 23.36
N PRO A 24 9.11 7.64 24.13
CA PRO A 24 10.57 7.57 24.09
C PRO A 24 11.06 7.31 22.66
N ALA A 25 12.04 8.10 22.19
CA ALA A 25 12.62 7.95 20.86
C ALA A 25 13.41 6.64 20.67
N VAL A 26 13.73 5.93 21.76
CA VAL A 26 14.63 4.77 21.79
C VAL A 26 13.86 3.44 21.70
N ALA A 27 12.81 3.40 20.87
CA ALA A 27 12.25 2.13 20.44
C ALA A 27 13.04 1.68 19.20
N GLU A 28 14.10 0.91 19.38
CA GLU A 28 14.68 0.17 18.25
C GLU A 28 13.58 -0.76 17.73
N CYS A 29 13.10 -0.49 16.51
CA CYS A 29 12.15 -1.39 15.86
C CYS A 29 12.77 -2.79 15.84
N PRO A 30 12.01 -3.85 16.18
CA PRO A 30 12.52 -5.20 16.04
C PRO A 30 12.98 -5.41 14.60
N GLN A 31 14.03 -6.21 14.42
CA GLN A 31 14.50 -6.53 13.07
C GLN A 31 13.34 -7.11 12.23
N PRO A 32 13.20 -6.71 10.96
CA PRO A 32 12.12 -7.19 10.12
C PRO A 32 12.17 -8.72 9.98
N PRO A 33 11.02 -9.39 9.91
CA PRO A 33 10.99 -10.84 9.74
C PRO A 33 11.71 -11.23 8.45
N ARG A 34 12.58 -12.25 8.53
CA ARG A 34 13.31 -12.74 7.36
C ARG A 34 12.33 -13.38 6.38
N LYS A 35 12.35 -12.93 5.12
CA LYS A 35 11.63 -13.61 4.04
C LYS A 35 12.15 -15.05 3.93
N LYS A 36 11.25 -16.04 3.94
CA LYS A 36 11.62 -17.44 3.67
C LYS A 36 12.16 -17.54 2.24
N SER A 37 13.17 -18.37 2.03
CA SER A 37 13.63 -18.67 0.67
C SER A 37 12.46 -19.30 -0.09
N GLU A 38 12.06 -18.65 -1.18
CA GLU A 38 11.12 -19.24 -2.11
C GLU A 38 11.86 -20.40 -2.77
N ARG A 39 11.52 -21.65 -2.40
CA ARG A 39 11.81 -22.80 -3.27
C ARG A 39 10.93 -22.64 -4.50
N ARG A 40 11.33 -21.76 -5.42
CA ARG A 40 10.78 -21.71 -6.78
C ARG A 40 11.28 -22.97 -7.46
N SER A 41 10.61 -24.09 -7.23
CA SER A 41 10.60 -25.13 -8.25
C SER A 41 10.00 -24.49 -9.49
N GLU A 42 10.64 -24.67 -10.64
CA GLU A 42 9.99 -24.41 -11.91
C GLU A 42 8.70 -25.23 -11.91
N ARG A 43 7.57 -24.54 -11.73
CA ARG A 43 6.26 -25.17 -11.68
C ARG A 43 5.74 -25.15 -13.09
N ASP A 44 5.41 -26.33 -13.59
CA ASP A 44 4.65 -26.43 -14.83
C ASP A 44 3.37 -25.57 -14.72
N PRO A 45 2.94 -24.93 -15.81
CA PRO A 45 1.63 -24.33 -15.88
C PRO A 45 0.52 -25.30 -15.42
N PRO A 46 -0.56 -24.80 -14.79
CA PRO A 46 -1.74 -25.59 -14.50
C PRO A 46 -2.22 -26.30 -15.77
N LYS A 47 -2.62 -27.57 -15.62
CA LYS A 47 -3.06 -28.42 -16.74
C LYS A 47 -4.22 -27.82 -17.54
N SER A 48 -5.04 -27.00 -16.89
CA SER A 48 -6.19 -26.29 -17.48
C SER A 48 -5.85 -24.92 -18.07
N GLY A 49 -4.57 -24.55 -18.11
CA GLY A 49 -4.15 -23.16 -18.28
C GLY A 49 -4.41 -22.34 -17.00
N TYR A 50 -3.74 -21.20 -16.88
CA TYR A 50 -3.88 -20.30 -15.73
C TYR A 50 -5.25 -19.58 -15.72
N PHE A 51 -5.76 -19.23 -16.91
CA PHE A 51 -7.05 -18.58 -17.10
C PHE A 51 -7.36 -18.62 -18.61
N CYS A 52 -8.23 -19.54 -19.03
CA CYS A 52 -8.70 -19.66 -20.42
C CYS A 52 -10.22 -19.44 -20.48
N PRO A 53 -10.73 -18.25 -20.12
CA PRO A 53 -12.15 -17.96 -20.31
C PRO A 53 -12.44 -17.88 -21.82
N PRO A 54 -13.53 -18.50 -22.28
CA PRO A 54 -13.88 -18.57 -23.71
C PRO A 54 -14.03 -17.18 -24.35
N ASP A 55 -14.33 -16.15 -23.55
CA ASP A 55 -14.62 -14.80 -24.02
C ASP A 55 -13.36 -14.00 -24.36
N LEU A 56 -12.20 -14.32 -23.76
CA LEU A 56 -10.96 -13.58 -24.01
C LEU A 56 -10.39 -13.88 -25.40
N ASP A 57 -10.44 -15.12 -25.86
CA ASP A 57 -9.94 -15.49 -27.18
C ASP A 57 -10.71 -14.75 -28.29
N ALA A 58 -12.02 -14.51 -28.12
CA ALA A 58 -12.81 -13.70 -29.06
C ALA A 58 -12.40 -12.21 -29.05
N LEU A 59 -12.06 -11.68 -27.87
CA LEU A 59 -11.57 -10.30 -27.73
C LEU A 59 -10.20 -10.12 -28.37
N PHE A 60 -9.29 -11.09 -28.25
CA PHE A 60 -7.94 -11.00 -28.83
C PHE A 60 -7.87 -11.45 -30.30
N SER A 61 -8.80 -12.28 -30.78
CA SER A 61 -8.88 -12.69 -32.19
C SER A 61 -9.37 -11.58 -33.12
N SER A 62 -10.14 -10.63 -32.59
CA SER A 62 -10.64 -9.46 -33.31
C SER A 62 -9.71 -8.24 -33.23
N LEU A 63 -8.71 -8.30 -32.35
CA LEU A 63 -7.67 -7.29 -32.29
C LEU A 63 -6.61 -7.63 -33.34
N ASP A 64 -6.62 -6.90 -34.45
CA ASP A 64 -5.46 -6.85 -35.35
C ASP A 64 -4.22 -6.59 -34.51
N ARG A 65 -3.27 -7.53 -34.50
CA ARG A 65 -1.98 -7.37 -33.81
C ARG A 65 -1.41 -6.03 -34.27
N ARG A 66 -1.36 -5.07 -33.35
CA ARG A 66 -0.77 -3.76 -33.66
C ARG A 66 0.67 -4.01 -34.16
N PRO A 67 1.06 -3.47 -35.32
CA PRO A 67 2.41 -3.63 -35.84
C PRO A 67 3.36 -2.94 -34.85
N GLY A 68 3.98 -3.71 -33.96
CA GLY A 68 4.78 -3.16 -32.87
C GLY A 68 5.01 -4.06 -31.65
N ALA A 69 4.43 -5.26 -31.57
CA ALA A 69 4.90 -6.25 -30.61
C ALA A 69 6.22 -6.86 -31.13
N CYS A 70 7.33 -6.65 -30.40
CA CYS A 70 8.63 -7.25 -30.71
C CYS A 70 8.54 -8.80 -30.65
N PRO A 71 9.29 -9.51 -31.52
CA PRO A 71 9.30 -10.97 -31.56
C PRO A 71 9.81 -11.61 -30.26
#